data_AF-A0A423I168-F1
#
_entry.id   AF-A0A423I168-F1
#
_cell.length_a   1.000
_cell.length_b   1.000
_cell.length_c   1.000
_cell.angle_alpha   90.00
_cell.angle_beta   90.00
_cell.angle_gamma   90.00
#
_symmetry.space_group_name_H-M   'P 1'
#
loop_
_entity.id
_entity.type
_entity.pdbx_description
1 polymer ?
#
loop_
_entity_poly.entity_id
_entity_poly.type
_entity_poly.pdbx_seq_one_letter_code
_entity_poly.pdbx_strand_id
1 'polypeptide(L)'
;MTELTGLQTLWLTETVRLREEHAGPLEDMEANRLARSAGGDLPTRIHRRAMWLAERDGLANALQHWLQGARLALIVMAVLAVISGAGLAFAAMGDGQTPVNVFWALGSLLGLNLILLLSWALGLIFAGEQGATLGRLWLWLSEKLARDAKAAQLAPALLLLLQRHKLNRWAVGTLVNGLWLLAMLSALVILLTLMATRRYGFVWETTILSADTFVAMTQALGALPALLGFSVPTVEMIRASGDAALNIESARQAWAAWLVGVLLIYGVLPRLLLMLFCRWRWKTGQGKLQLDLNLPGYAQLRERLMPTSERLGISDAAPEKLHRVESGVTDQQSDGALLVAIELDDQRPWPPQLPKTVGNAGVLDSRESRHRLLEQLSRFPPARLLIACDPRRSPDRGSLALIAELARNAAATRVWLLQAPPGEALDAERLGDWHIALQQLELPFADCAPMNWLETGHE
;
A
#
# COMPACT_ATOMS: atom_id res chain seq x y z
N MET A 1 -6.52 -17.48 6.79
CA MET A 1 -6.75 -16.24 6.03
C MET A 1 -6.11 -16.41 4.66
N THR A 2 -6.82 -16.09 3.58
CA THR A 2 -6.25 -16.12 2.22
C THR A 2 -5.09 -15.13 2.15
N GLU A 3 -3.93 -15.55 1.66
CA GLU A 3 -2.79 -14.64 1.49
C GLU A 3 -3.18 -13.45 0.60
N LEU A 4 -2.85 -12.25 1.04
CA LEU A 4 -3.11 -11.02 0.29
C LEU A 4 -2.12 -10.91 -0.86
N THR A 5 -2.63 -10.59 -2.05
CA THR A 5 -1.79 -10.27 -3.20
C THR A 5 -1.04 -8.96 -3.00
N GLY A 6 0.11 -8.76 -3.66
CA GLY A 6 0.87 -7.51 -3.55
C GLY A 6 0.05 -6.24 -3.85
N LEU A 7 -0.90 -6.31 -4.79
CA LEU A 7 -1.84 -5.20 -5.04
C LEU A 7 -2.76 -4.93 -3.85
N GLN A 8 -3.28 -5.97 -3.20
CA GLN A 8 -4.16 -5.82 -2.04
C GLN A 8 -3.39 -5.23 -0.84
N THR A 9 -2.13 -5.63 -0.65
CA THR A 9 -1.26 -5.04 0.38
C THR A 9 -1.01 -3.55 0.12
N LEU A 10 -0.64 -3.18 -1.11
CA LEU A 10 -0.46 -1.78 -1.50
C LEU A 10 -1.77 -0.98 -1.34
N TRP A 11 -2.89 -1.58 -1.70
CA TRP A 11 -4.19 -0.96 -1.59
C TRP A 11 -4.56 -0.69 -0.13
N LEU A 12 -4.46 -1.68 0.77
CA LEU A 12 -4.70 -1.47 2.20
C LEU A 12 -3.76 -0.42 2.79
N THR A 13 -2.51 -0.41 2.34
CA THR A 13 -1.51 0.59 2.76
C THR A 13 -1.92 2.01 2.36
N GLU A 14 -2.35 2.20 1.12
CA GLU A 14 -2.88 3.49 0.68
C GLU A 14 -4.20 3.86 1.36
N THR A 15 -5.06 2.89 1.70
CA THR A 15 -6.29 3.14 2.46
C THR A 15 -5.97 3.63 3.87
N VAL A 16 -4.99 3.03 4.56
CA VAL A 16 -4.54 3.50 5.88
C VAL A 16 -3.98 4.92 5.78
N ARG A 17 -3.09 5.20 4.80
CA ARG A 17 -2.57 6.55 4.57
C ARG A 17 -3.69 7.57 4.33
N LEU A 18 -4.65 7.22 3.46
CA LEU A 18 -5.76 8.11 3.13
C LEU A 18 -6.64 8.37 4.36
N ARG A 19 -6.86 7.37 5.20
CA ARG A 19 -7.59 7.52 6.46
C ARG A 19 -6.87 8.46 7.43
N GLU A 20 -5.56 8.34 7.55
CA GLU A 20 -4.74 9.20 8.40
C GLU A 20 -4.76 10.66 7.93
N GLU A 21 -4.76 10.88 6.62
CA GLU A 21 -4.87 12.24 6.06
C GLU A 21 -6.24 12.88 6.30
N HIS A 22 -7.33 12.10 6.34
CA HIS A 22 -8.67 12.63 6.53
C HIS A 22 -9.10 12.74 8.00
N ALA A 23 -8.74 11.75 8.82
CA ALA A 23 -9.20 11.62 10.21
C ALA A 23 -8.12 11.98 11.24
N GLY A 24 -6.88 12.25 10.81
CA GLY A 24 -5.73 12.46 11.69
C GLY A 24 -4.95 11.18 11.99
N PRO A 25 -3.84 11.29 12.74
CA PRO A 25 -2.96 10.16 13.02
C PRO A 25 -3.70 9.06 13.79
N LEU A 26 -3.53 7.81 13.35
CA LEU A 26 -4.04 6.65 14.06
C LEU A 26 -3.11 6.27 15.22
N GLU A 27 -3.67 5.66 16.27
CA GLU A 27 -2.88 5.01 17.33
C GLU A 27 -2.04 3.88 16.72
N ASP A 28 -0.74 4.09 16.59
CA ASP A 28 0.16 3.25 15.80
C ASP A 28 1.42 2.78 16.54
N MET A 29 1.53 3.03 17.85
CA MET A 29 2.74 2.71 18.62
C MET A 29 3.12 1.22 18.53
N GLU A 30 2.14 0.34 18.72
CA GLU A 30 2.35 -1.11 18.63
C GLU A 30 2.66 -1.55 17.20
N ALA A 31 1.93 -1.01 16.21
CA ALA A 31 2.17 -1.25 14.78
C ALA A 31 3.60 -0.87 14.37
N ASN A 32 4.08 0.29 14.83
CA ASN A 32 5.42 0.80 14.57
C ASN A 32 6.50 -0.03 15.29
N ARG A 33 6.23 -0.49 16.52
CA ARG A 33 7.15 -1.39 17.25
C ARG A 33 7.30 -2.72 16.52
N LEU A 34 6.20 -3.35 16.13
CA LEU A 34 6.21 -4.62 15.39
C LEU A 34 6.88 -4.48 14.03
N ALA A 35 6.55 -3.42 13.27
CA ALA A 35 7.16 -3.14 11.99
C ALA A 35 8.68 -2.93 12.08
N ARG A 36 9.17 -2.23 13.12
CA ARG A 36 10.60 -2.05 13.39
C ARG A 36 11.29 -3.37 13.75
N SER A 37 10.72 -4.13 14.70
CA SER A 37 11.29 -5.40 15.16
C SER A 37 11.44 -6.44 14.05
N ALA A 38 10.57 -6.39 13.05
CA ALA A 38 10.62 -7.29 11.91
C ALA A 38 11.72 -6.93 10.89
N GLY A 39 12.37 -5.76 11.02
CA GLY A 39 13.45 -5.30 10.15
C GLY A 39 13.00 -4.93 8.73
N GLY A 40 13.98 -4.77 7.83
CA GLY A 40 13.77 -4.41 6.42
C GLY A 40 13.84 -2.90 6.12
N ASP A 41 13.64 -2.56 4.85
CA ASP A 41 13.64 -1.20 4.33
C ASP A 41 12.35 -0.42 4.67
N LEU A 42 12.33 0.89 4.41
CA LEU A 42 11.20 1.76 4.74
C LEU A 42 9.86 1.26 4.13
N PRO A 43 9.78 0.92 2.82
CA PRO A 43 8.56 0.35 2.24
C PRO A 43 8.07 -0.90 2.97
N THR A 44 8.97 -1.83 3.30
CA THR A 44 8.59 -3.07 4.00
C THR A 44 8.03 -2.78 5.39
N ARG A 45 8.64 -1.86 6.13
CA ARG A 45 8.13 -1.45 7.46
C ARG A 45 6.79 -0.74 7.35
N ILE A 46 6.60 0.13 6.36
CA ILE A 46 5.30 0.81 6.10
C ILE A 46 4.21 -0.22 5.77
N HIS A 47 4.48 -1.19 4.89
CA HIS A 47 3.53 -2.26 4.58
C HIS A 47 3.14 -3.03 5.83
N ARG A 48 4.10 -3.47 6.65
CA ARG A 48 3.83 -4.23 7.88
C ARG A 48 3.00 -3.45 8.88
N ARG A 49 3.35 -2.17 9.10
CA ARG A 49 2.57 -1.25 9.94
C ARG A 49 1.13 -1.15 9.45
N ALA A 50 0.94 -0.87 8.16
CA ALA A 50 -0.38 -0.69 7.59
C ALA A 50 -1.21 -1.98 7.61
N MET A 51 -0.58 -3.14 7.40
CA MET A 51 -1.26 -4.43 7.51
C MET A 51 -1.77 -4.71 8.92
N TRP A 52 -0.95 -4.45 9.93
CA TRP A 52 -1.37 -4.60 11.33
C TRP A 52 -2.56 -3.67 11.67
N LEU A 53 -2.49 -2.41 11.24
CA LEU A 53 -3.59 -1.44 11.41
C LEU A 53 -4.85 -1.87 10.64
N ALA A 54 -4.68 -2.41 9.43
CA ALA A 54 -5.78 -2.89 8.61
C ALA A 54 -6.48 -4.12 9.21
N GLU A 55 -5.73 -5.02 9.86
CA GLU A 55 -6.30 -6.15 10.59
C GLU A 55 -7.04 -5.69 11.84
N ARG A 56 -6.38 -4.88 12.69
CA ARG A 56 -6.97 -4.35 13.93
C ARG A 56 -8.29 -3.62 13.67
N ASP A 57 -8.33 -2.77 12.65
CA ASP A 57 -9.49 -1.91 12.38
C ASP A 57 -10.57 -2.63 11.53
N GLY A 58 -10.29 -3.86 11.07
CA GLY A 58 -11.19 -4.68 10.25
C GLY A 58 -11.21 -4.31 8.77
N LEU A 59 -10.25 -3.50 8.29
CA LEU A 59 -10.12 -3.13 6.88
C LEU A 59 -9.78 -4.33 5.99
N ALA A 60 -9.03 -5.31 6.51
CA ALA A 60 -8.74 -6.54 5.77
C ALA A 60 -10.03 -7.33 5.44
N ASN A 61 -10.95 -7.42 6.39
CA ASN A 61 -12.27 -8.05 6.19
C ASN A 61 -13.16 -7.19 5.28
N ALA A 62 -13.16 -5.86 5.48
CA ALA A 62 -13.89 -4.93 4.62
C ALA A 62 -13.42 -5.03 3.15
N LEU A 63 -12.11 -5.23 2.92
CA LEU A 63 -11.57 -5.46 1.59
C LEU A 63 -12.10 -6.77 0.99
N GLN A 64 -12.22 -7.85 1.76
CA GLN A 64 -12.81 -9.09 1.27
C GLN A 64 -14.29 -8.91 0.89
N HIS A 65 -15.08 -8.24 1.73
CA HIS A 65 -16.46 -7.90 1.41
C HIS A 65 -16.58 -7.02 0.16
N TRP A 66 -15.69 -6.03 0.03
CA TRP A 66 -15.63 -5.19 -1.16
C TRP A 66 -15.34 -6.01 -2.41
N LEU A 67 -14.36 -6.92 -2.36
CA LEU A 67 -14.01 -7.81 -3.47
C LEU A 67 -15.15 -8.77 -3.84
N GLN A 68 -15.91 -9.24 -2.85
CA GLN A 68 -17.13 -10.03 -3.08
C GLN A 68 -18.20 -9.20 -3.77
N GLY A 69 -18.45 -7.97 -3.29
CA GLY A 69 -19.38 -7.02 -3.91
C GLY A 69 -18.99 -6.70 -5.36
N ALA A 70 -17.70 -6.49 -5.62
CA ALA A 70 -17.18 -6.32 -6.97
C ALA A 70 -17.39 -7.57 -7.84
N ARG A 71 -17.10 -8.78 -7.36
CA ARG A 71 -17.37 -10.00 -8.13
C ARG A 71 -18.86 -10.16 -8.46
N LEU A 72 -19.74 -9.87 -7.51
CA LEU A 72 -21.19 -9.95 -7.72
C LEU A 72 -21.66 -8.90 -8.74
N ALA A 73 -21.15 -7.68 -8.65
CA ALA A 73 -21.37 -6.66 -9.67
C ALA A 73 -20.97 -7.21 -11.07
N LEU A 74 -19.89 -8.02 -11.17
CA LEU A 74 -19.40 -8.56 -12.48
C LEU A 74 -20.44 -9.44 -13.09
N ILE A 75 -20.95 -10.33 -12.25
CA ILE A 75 -21.91 -11.32 -12.64
C ILE A 75 -23.17 -10.61 -13.12
N VAL A 76 -23.66 -9.60 -12.38
CA VAL A 76 -24.82 -8.81 -12.79
C VAL A 76 -24.60 -8.12 -14.15
N MET A 77 -23.48 -7.40 -14.32
CA MET A 77 -23.19 -6.71 -15.58
C MET A 77 -22.95 -7.69 -16.74
N ALA A 78 -22.34 -8.85 -16.47
CA ALA A 78 -22.12 -9.90 -17.45
C ALA A 78 -23.46 -10.51 -17.91
N VAL A 79 -24.38 -10.79 -16.98
CA VAL A 79 -25.73 -11.27 -17.30
C VAL A 79 -26.47 -10.23 -18.14
N LEU A 80 -26.42 -8.96 -17.76
CA LEU A 80 -27.01 -7.88 -18.56
C LEU A 80 -26.40 -7.81 -19.96
N ALA A 81 -25.08 -7.93 -20.08
CA ALA A 81 -24.39 -7.96 -21.39
C ALA A 81 -24.83 -9.14 -22.26
N VAL A 82 -24.96 -10.35 -21.68
CA VAL A 82 -25.46 -11.54 -22.39
C VAL A 82 -26.89 -11.33 -22.88
N ILE A 83 -27.80 -10.86 -22.00
CA ILE A 83 -29.20 -10.59 -22.36
C ILE A 83 -29.28 -9.51 -23.44
N SER A 84 -28.48 -8.45 -23.31
CA SER A 84 -28.45 -7.35 -24.29
C SER A 84 -27.95 -7.85 -25.64
N GLY A 85 -26.87 -8.62 -25.67
CA GLY A 85 -26.34 -9.24 -26.89
C GLY A 85 -27.35 -10.16 -27.57
N ALA A 86 -28.03 -11.01 -26.80
CA ALA A 86 -29.12 -11.84 -27.31
C ALA A 86 -30.24 -10.98 -27.91
N GLY A 87 -30.64 -9.92 -27.21
CA GLY A 87 -31.63 -8.95 -27.67
C GLY A 87 -31.24 -8.28 -28.99
N LEU A 88 -29.97 -7.91 -29.17
CA LEU A 88 -29.47 -7.35 -30.45
C LEU A 88 -29.63 -8.35 -31.60
N ALA A 89 -29.34 -9.64 -31.38
CA ALA A 89 -29.51 -10.67 -32.40
C ALA A 89 -30.99 -10.91 -32.74
N PHE A 90 -31.88 -10.93 -31.75
CA PHE A 90 -33.33 -11.01 -31.99
C PHE A 90 -33.85 -9.78 -32.74
N ALA A 91 -33.42 -8.58 -32.37
CA ALA A 91 -33.79 -7.34 -33.06
C ALA A 91 -33.27 -7.30 -34.51
N ALA A 92 -32.10 -7.88 -34.76
CA ALA A 92 -31.50 -7.95 -36.10
C ALA A 92 -32.20 -8.97 -37.01
N MET A 93 -32.57 -10.14 -36.48
CA MET A 93 -33.12 -11.25 -37.26
C MET A 93 -34.66 -11.27 -37.32
N GLY A 94 -35.34 -10.57 -36.40
CA GLY A 94 -36.81 -10.52 -36.35
C GLY A 94 -37.47 -11.87 -35.98
N ASP A 95 -38.77 -11.96 -36.22
CA ASP A 95 -39.60 -13.13 -35.91
C ASP A 95 -39.44 -14.29 -36.93
N GLY A 96 -38.74 -14.05 -38.04
CA GLY A 96 -38.48 -15.01 -39.11
C GLY A 96 -39.63 -15.21 -40.10
N GLN A 97 -40.71 -14.40 -40.00
CA GLN A 97 -41.81 -14.41 -40.96
C GLN A 97 -41.52 -13.49 -42.16
N THR A 98 -40.82 -12.38 -41.91
CA THR A 98 -40.37 -11.45 -42.94
C THR A 98 -38.89 -11.69 -43.29
N PRO A 99 -38.48 -11.38 -44.54
CA PRO A 99 -37.08 -11.42 -44.88
C PRO A 99 -36.28 -10.38 -44.09
N VAL A 100 -35.05 -10.74 -43.72
CA VAL A 100 -34.17 -9.90 -42.93
C VAL A 100 -33.50 -8.89 -43.83
N ASN A 101 -33.70 -7.60 -43.54
CA ASN A 101 -32.91 -6.55 -44.17
C ASN A 101 -31.49 -6.57 -43.59
N VAL A 102 -30.52 -6.94 -44.42
CA VAL A 102 -29.14 -7.21 -44.01
C VAL A 102 -28.47 -5.99 -43.37
N PHE A 103 -28.77 -4.78 -43.84
CA PHE A 103 -28.13 -3.56 -43.34
C PHE A 103 -28.79 -3.03 -42.07
N TRP A 104 -30.08 -3.30 -41.87
CA TRP A 104 -30.71 -3.11 -40.56
C TRP A 104 -30.18 -4.11 -39.54
N ALA A 105 -29.99 -5.37 -39.93
CA ALA A 105 -29.38 -6.38 -39.07
C ALA A 105 -27.95 -5.96 -38.68
N LEU A 106 -27.15 -5.51 -39.65
CA LEU A 106 -25.82 -4.95 -39.39
C LEU A 106 -25.87 -3.69 -38.52
N GLY A 107 -26.80 -2.77 -38.75
CA GLY A 107 -26.95 -1.56 -37.95
C GLY A 107 -27.28 -1.87 -36.50
N SER A 108 -28.18 -2.83 -36.24
CA SER A 108 -28.56 -3.27 -34.90
C SER A 108 -27.42 -3.98 -34.17
N LEU A 109 -26.69 -4.87 -34.86
CA LEU A 109 -25.56 -5.61 -34.26
C LEU A 109 -24.32 -4.71 -34.10
N LEU A 110 -24.01 -3.98 -35.18
CA LEU A 110 -22.89 -3.08 -35.48
C LEU A 110 -22.89 -1.73 -34.77
N GLY A 111 -23.98 -0.99 -34.97
CA GLY A 111 -23.98 0.46 -34.90
C GLY A 111 -23.56 1.00 -33.54
N LEU A 112 -24.30 0.61 -32.50
CA LEU A 112 -24.00 1.05 -31.13
C LEU A 112 -22.61 0.57 -30.67
N ASN A 113 -22.23 -0.66 -31.03
CA ASN A 113 -20.91 -1.19 -30.70
C ASN A 113 -19.79 -0.34 -31.34
N LEU A 114 -19.90 0.01 -32.63
CA LEU A 114 -18.91 0.82 -33.33
C LEU A 114 -18.83 2.24 -32.78
N ILE A 115 -19.96 2.89 -32.51
CA ILE A 115 -19.98 4.24 -31.91
C ILE A 115 -19.23 4.21 -30.57
N LEU A 116 -19.58 3.27 -29.69
CA LEU A 116 -18.95 3.17 -28.37
C LEU A 116 -17.49 2.73 -28.44
N LEU A 117 -17.12 1.91 -29.43
CA LEU A 117 -15.73 1.53 -29.70
C LEU A 117 -14.90 2.77 -30.09
N LEU A 118 -15.42 3.58 -31.03
CA LEU A 118 -14.77 4.81 -31.47
C LEU A 118 -14.67 5.83 -30.35
N SER A 119 -15.75 6.07 -29.60
CA SER A 119 -15.73 6.94 -28.42
C SER A 119 -14.70 6.50 -27.38
N TRP A 120 -14.59 5.19 -27.14
CA TRP A 120 -13.57 4.66 -26.24
C TRP A 120 -12.15 4.86 -26.76
N ALA A 121 -11.91 4.60 -28.06
CA ALA A 121 -10.61 4.79 -28.68
C ALA A 121 -10.18 6.27 -28.69
N LEU A 122 -11.11 7.18 -29.00
CA LEU A 122 -10.91 8.63 -28.90
C LEU A 122 -10.58 9.05 -27.46
N GLY A 123 -11.32 8.56 -26.47
CA GLY A 123 -11.04 8.83 -25.05
C GLY A 123 -9.64 8.36 -24.61
N LEU A 124 -9.16 7.26 -25.19
CA LEU A 124 -7.80 6.75 -24.93
C LEU A 124 -6.71 7.67 -25.49
N ILE A 125 -6.94 8.29 -26.66
CA ILE A 125 -5.99 9.20 -27.33
C ILE A 125 -6.03 10.60 -26.71
N PHE A 126 -7.21 11.17 -26.53
CA PHE A 126 -7.42 12.56 -26.10
C PHE A 126 -7.44 12.75 -24.58
N ALA A 127 -7.05 11.72 -23.81
CA ALA A 127 -6.98 11.73 -22.35
C ALA A 127 -8.28 12.16 -21.64
N GLY A 128 -9.44 12.01 -22.30
CA GLY A 128 -10.75 12.29 -21.71
C GLY A 128 -11.28 11.11 -20.92
N GLU A 129 -11.82 11.35 -19.73
CA GLU A 129 -12.48 10.33 -18.87
C GLU A 129 -13.81 9.79 -19.45
N GLN A 130 -14.00 9.84 -20.77
CA GLN A 130 -15.27 9.52 -21.44
C GLN A 130 -15.60 8.01 -21.40
N GLY A 131 -14.66 7.15 -21.02
CA GLY A 131 -14.89 5.73 -20.73
C GLY A 131 -15.23 5.41 -19.25
N ALA A 132 -15.34 6.42 -18.37
CA ALA A 132 -15.44 6.22 -16.92
C ALA A 132 -16.86 5.92 -16.41
N THR A 133 -17.90 5.94 -17.24
CA THR A 133 -19.29 5.72 -16.77
C THR A 133 -19.52 4.28 -16.31
N LEU A 134 -19.14 3.28 -17.12
CA LEU A 134 -19.23 1.86 -16.73
C LEU A 134 -18.29 1.53 -15.56
N GLY A 135 -17.09 2.14 -15.51
CA GLY A 135 -16.18 2.00 -14.38
C GLY A 135 -16.73 2.61 -13.08
N ARG A 136 -17.43 3.74 -13.14
CA ARG A 136 -18.09 4.35 -11.98
C ARG A 136 -19.31 3.56 -11.54
N LEU A 137 -20.15 3.12 -12.49
CA LEU A 137 -21.28 2.24 -12.22
C LEU A 137 -20.82 0.96 -11.52
N TRP A 138 -19.71 0.39 -11.99
CA TRP A 138 -19.08 -0.76 -11.37
C TRP A 138 -18.70 -0.52 -9.91
N LEU A 139 -17.95 0.55 -9.63
CA LEU A 139 -17.49 0.88 -8.28
C LEU A 139 -18.68 1.15 -7.35
N TRP A 140 -19.67 1.90 -7.83
CA TRP A 140 -20.91 2.16 -7.12
C TRP A 140 -21.68 0.87 -6.79
N LEU A 141 -21.82 -0.03 -7.75
CA LEU A 141 -22.51 -1.31 -7.55
C LEU A 141 -21.71 -2.21 -6.61
N SER A 142 -20.38 -2.21 -6.72
CA SER A 142 -19.49 -2.95 -5.82
C SER A 142 -19.66 -2.51 -4.38
N GLU A 143 -19.70 -1.20 -4.13
CA GLU A 143 -19.92 -0.62 -2.80
C GLU A 143 -21.32 -0.94 -2.27
N LYS A 144 -22.36 -0.80 -3.12
CA LYS A 144 -23.74 -1.10 -2.72
C LYS A 144 -23.95 -2.57 -2.37
N LEU A 145 -23.27 -3.47 -3.05
CA LEU A 145 -23.35 -4.92 -2.83
C LEU A 145 -22.44 -5.39 -1.69
N ALA A 146 -21.34 -4.70 -1.40
CA ALA A 146 -20.46 -5.00 -0.28
C ALA A 146 -21.13 -4.76 1.09
N ARG A 147 -22.06 -3.79 1.17
CA ARG A 147 -22.85 -3.47 2.38
C ARG A 147 -22.00 -3.25 3.65
N ASP A 148 -20.80 -2.71 3.51
CA ASP A 148 -19.86 -2.49 4.60
C ASP A 148 -19.43 -1.02 4.66
N ALA A 149 -19.83 -0.31 5.71
CA ALA A 149 -19.51 1.11 5.90
C ALA A 149 -18.00 1.36 6.01
N LYS A 150 -17.22 0.36 6.50
CA LYS A 150 -15.76 0.46 6.59
C LYS A 150 -15.08 0.38 5.23
N ALA A 151 -15.79 -0.03 4.17
CA ALA A 151 -15.26 -0.13 2.82
C ALA A 151 -15.24 1.20 2.06
N ALA A 152 -15.85 2.28 2.58
CA ALA A 152 -16.00 3.56 1.88
C ALA A 152 -14.66 4.16 1.41
N GLN A 153 -13.58 4.00 2.18
CA GLN A 153 -12.25 4.54 1.85
C GLN A 153 -11.43 3.61 0.94
N LEU A 154 -11.89 2.38 0.67
CA LEU A 154 -11.18 1.44 -0.21
C LEU A 154 -11.24 1.91 -1.67
N ALA A 155 -12.41 2.22 -2.21
CA ALA A 155 -12.53 2.60 -3.62
C ALA A 155 -11.74 3.89 -3.98
N PRO A 156 -11.79 4.98 -3.19
CA PRO A 156 -10.97 6.17 -3.43
C PRO A 156 -9.46 5.89 -3.36
N ALA A 157 -9.01 5.09 -2.39
CA ALA A 157 -7.60 4.72 -2.26
C ALA A 157 -7.11 3.91 -3.47
N LEU A 158 -7.93 2.98 -3.97
CA LEU A 158 -7.61 2.21 -5.20
C LEU A 158 -7.47 3.15 -6.39
N LEU A 159 -8.42 4.07 -6.58
CA LEU A 159 -8.40 5.01 -7.70
C LEU A 159 -7.15 5.89 -7.66
N LEU A 160 -6.79 6.45 -6.51
CA LEU A 160 -5.58 7.25 -6.35
C LEU A 160 -4.30 6.45 -6.65
N LEU A 161 -4.19 5.23 -6.10
CA LEU A 161 -3.07 4.33 -6.34
C LEU A 161 -2.90 4.04 -7.84
N LEU A 162 -3.99 3.71 -8.53
CA LEU A 162 -3.96 3.40 -9.96
C LEU A 162 -3.77 4.63 -10.85
N GLN A 163 -4.26 5.81 -10.43
CA GLN A 163 -4.16 7.05 -11.17
C GLN A 163 -2.71 7.53 -11.27
N ARG A 164 -1.92 7.41 -10.19
CA ARG A 164 -0.48 7.76 -10.16
C ARG A 164 0.32 7.05 -11.26
N HIS A 165 0.01 5.77 -11.50
CA HIS A 165 0.65 4.98 -12.56
C HIS A 165 -0.15 4.93 -13.87
N LYS A 166 -1.18 5.77 -14.03
CA LYS A 166 -2.09 5.81 -15.19
C LYS A 166 -2.70 4.43 -15.53
N LEU A 167 -2.89 3.56 -14.54
CA LEU A 167 -3.39 2.20 -14.70
C LEU A 167 -4.91 2.09 -14.75
N ASN A 168 -5.63 3.10 -14.24
CA ASN A 168 -7.09 3.10 -14.20
C ASN A 168 -7.70 2.87 -15.60
N ARG A 169 -7.16 3.53 -16.63
CA ARG A 169 -7.61 3.40 -18.03
C ARG A 169 -7.53 1.96 -18.56
N TRP A 170 -6.53 1.19 -18.12
CA TRP A 170 -6.32 -0.19 -18.57
C TRP A 170 -7.25 -1.17 -17.85
N ALA A 171 -7.50 -0.95 -16.56
CA ALA A 171 -8.50 -1.71 -15.81
C ALA A 171 -9.90 -1.50 -16.39
N VAL A 172 -10.33 -0.24 -16.53
CA VAL A 172 -11.64 0.11 -17.10
C VAL A 172 -11.71 -0.36 -18.55
N GLY A 173 -10.65 -0.19 -19.34
CA GLY A 173 -10.59 -0.70 -20.72
C GLY A 173 -10.77 -2.20 -20.83
N THR A 174 -10.20 -2.98 -19.91
CA THR A 174 -10.39 -4.44 -19.85
C THR A 174 -11.85 -4.78 -19.55
N LEU A 175 -12.47 -4.09 -18.58
CA LEU A 175 -13.86 -4.30 -18.20
C LEU A 175 -14.83 -3.95 -19.33
N VAL A 176 -14.70 -2.77 -19.92
CA VAL A 176 -15.59 -2.27 -20.97
C VAL A 176 -15.51 -3.13 -22.22
N ASN A 177 -14.30 -3.40 -22.72
CA ASN A 177 -14.14 -4.23 -23.91
C ASN A 177 -14.51 -5.69 -23.64
N GLY A 178 -14.28 -6.20 -22.42
CA GLY A 178 -14.71 -7.55 -22.03
C GLY A 178 -16.23 -7.73 -21.99
N LEU A 179 -16.97 -6.75 -21.48
CA LEU A 179 -18.43 -6.78 -21.45
C LEU A 179 -19.03 -6.66 -22.86
N TRP A 180 -18.48 -5.78 -23.70
CA TRP A 180 -18.89 -5.69 -25.10
C TRP A 180 -18.54 -6.95 -25.88
N LEU A 181 -17.37 -7.55 -25.65
CA LEU A 181 -17.02 -8.83 -26.22
C LEU A 181 -18.03 -9.91 -25.83
N LEU A 182 -18.41 -9.99 -24.56
CA LEU A 182 -19.42 -10.94 -24.08
C LEU A 182 -20.79 -10.71 -24.73
N ALA A 183 -21.22 -9.45 -24.88
CA ALA A 183 -22.44 -9.11 -25.60
C ALA A 183 -22.36 -9.52 -27.09
N MET A 184 -21.25 -9.27 -27.77
CA MET A 184 -21.06 -9.66 -29.17
C MET A 184 -21.00 -11.18 -29.35
N LEU A 185 -20.37 -11.91 -28.42
CA LEU A 185 -20.37 -13.37 -28.41
C LEU A 185 -21.77 -13.94 -28.17
N SER A 186 -22.54 -13.35 -27.24
CA SER A 186 -23.94 -13.72 -27.02
C SER A 186 -24.78 -13.50 -28.28
N ALA A 187 -24.65 -12.32 -28.90
CA ALA A 187 -25.33 -11.99 -30.15
C ALA A 187 -24.97 -12.99 -31.27
N LEU A 188 -23.68 -13.33 -31.40
CA LEU A 188 -23.20 -14.31 -32.37
C LEU A 188 -23.80 -15.70 -32.13
N VAL A 189 -23.80 -16.19 -30.88
CA VAL A 189 -24.37 -17.50 -30.53
C VAL A 189 -25.87 -17.55 -30.82
N ILE A 190 -26.62 -16.50 -30.46
CA ILE A 190 -28.06 -16.42 -30.73
C ILE A 190 -28.33 -16.32 -32.22
N LEU A 191 -27.59 -15.49 -32.95
CA LEU A 191 -27.69 -15.38 -34.41
C LEU A 191 -27.47 -16.75 -35.08
N LEU A 192 -26.40 -17.47 -34.72
CA LEU A 192 -26.14 -18.81 -35.24
C LEU A 192 -27.25 -19.80 -34.88
N THR A 193 -27.76 -19.75 -33.64
CA THR A 193 -28.86 -20.62 -33.19
C THR A 193 -30.15 -20.36 -33.97
N LEU A 194 -30.49 -19.09 -34.19
CA LEU A 194 -31.64 -18.70 -34.99
C LEU A 194 -31.48 -19.20 -36.43
N MET A 195 -30.32 -18.99 -37.03
CA MET A 195 -30.06 -19.40 -38.41
C MET A 195 -29.99 -20.92 -38.60
N ALA A 196 -29.63 -21.67 -37.55
CA ALA A 196 -29.66 -23.13 -37.55
C ALA A 196 -31.08 -23.69 -37.40
N THR A 197 -31.96 -22.97 -36.70
CA THR A 197 -33.33 -23.44 -36.38
C THR A 197 -34.41 -22.88 -37.29
N ARG A 198 -34.10 -21.81 -38.06
CA ARG A 198 -35.05 -21.12 -38.92
C ARG A 198 -34.47 -20.83 -40.29
N ARG A 199 -35.34 -20.80 -41.29
CA ARG A 199 -35.00 -20.42 -42.66
C ARG A 199 -35.20 -18.92 -42.84
N TYR A 200 -34.10 -18.16 -42.80
CA TYR A 200 -34.11 -16.74 -43.10
C TYR A 200 -33.89 -16.45 -44.58
N GLY A 201 -34.70 -15.55 -45.15
CA GLY A 201 -34.38 -14.88 -46.41
C GLY A 201 -33.68 -13.56 -46.12
N PHE A 202 -32.71 -13.18 -46.95
CA PHE A 202 -31.98 -11.93 -46.81
C PHE A 202 -32.31 -11.00 -47.98
N VAL A 203 -32.60 -9.75 -47.65
CA VAL A 203 -32.90 -8.69 -48.62
C VAL A 203 -32.14 -7.43 -48.27
N TRP A 204 -32.12 -6.51 -49.22
CA TRP A 204 -31.75 -5.13 -48.92
C TRP A 204 -32.76 -4.18 -49.52
N GLU A 205 -33.36 -3.37 -48.66
CA GLU A 205 -34.36 -2.40 -49.03
C GLU A 205 -33.84 -1.02 -48.64
N THR A 206 -33.79 -0.11 -49.62
CA THR A 206 -33.37 1.27 -49.43
C THR A 206 -34.13 2.16 -50.40
N THR A 207 -34.62 3.30 -49.89
CA THR A 207 -35.27 4.32 -50.73
C THR A 207 -34.26 5.35 -51.26
N ILE A 208 -33.07 5.42 -50.65
CA ILE A 208 -32.10 6.50 -50.87
C ILE A 208 -30.89 6.04 -51.66
N LEU A 209 -30.41 4.82 -51.41
CA LEU A 209 -29.15 4.32 -51.99
C LEU A 209 -29.40 3.54 -53.28
N SER A 210 -28.49 3.65 -54.24
CA SER A 210 -28.55 2.84 -55.47
C SER A 210 -28.07 1.41 -55.24
N ALA A 211 -28.49 0.49 -56.11
CA ALA A 211 -28.04 -0.91 -56.09
C ALA A 211 -26.51 -1.05 -56.20
N ASP A 212 -25.86 -0.21 -57.03
CA ASP A 212 -24.40 -0.26 -57.19
C ASP A 212 -23.66 0.18 -55.92
N THR A 213 -24.21 1.16 -55.19
CA THR A 213 -23.67 1.55 -53.88
C THR A 213 -23.74 0.38 -52.90
N PHE A 214 -24.86 -0.36 -52.92
CA PHE A 214 -25.06 -1.52 -52.06
C PHE A 214 -24.09 -2.67 -52.36
N VAL A 215 -23.87 -2.96 -53.65
CA VAL A 215 -22.86 -3.92 -54.10
C VAL A 215 -21.47 -3.53 -53.59
N ALA A 216 -21.08 -2.27 -53.78
CA ALA A 216 -19.77 -1.77 -53.35
C ALA A 216 -19.60 -1.89 -51.83
N MET A 217 -20.61 -1.51 -51.03
CA MET A 217 -20.56 -1.64 -49.57
C MET A 217 -20.47 -3.09 -49.11
N THR A 218 -21.26 -3.99 -49.72
CA THR A 218 -21.26 -5.42 -49.36
C THR A 218 -19.90 -6.06 -49.64
N GLN A 219 -19.30 -5.75 -50.79
CA GLN A 219 -17.97 -6.22 -51.16
C GLN A 219 -16.88 -5.62 -50.26
N ALA A 220 -16.94 -4.32 -49.98
CA ALA A 220 -15.96 -3.64 -49.13
C ALA A 220 -15.95 -4.20 -47.69
N LEU A 221 -17.13 -4.37 -47.09
CA LEU A 221 -17.28 -4.99 -45.76
C LEU A 221 -16.96 -6.49 -45.79
N GLY A 222 -17.20 -7.17 -46.92
CA GLY A 222 -16.88 -8.59 -47.10
C GLY A 222 -15.40 -8.87 -47.34
N ALA A 223 -14.60 -7.86 -47.70
CA ALA A 223 -13.21 -8.04 -48.12
C ALA A 223 -12.33 -8.65 -47.03
N LEU A 224 -12.39 -8.15 -45.78
CA LEU A 224 -11.60 -8.71 -44.68
C LEU A 224 -12.10 -10.09 -44.22
N PRO A 225 -13.42 -10.32 -44.01
CA PRO A 225 -13.93 -11.66 -43.75
C PRO A 225 -13.55 -12.69 -44.84
N ALA A 226 -13.54 -12.30 -46.12
CA ALA A 226 -13.19 -13.18 -47.22
C ALA A 226 -11.76 -13.73 -47.11
N LEU A 227 -10.81 -12.92 -46.63
CA LEU A 227 -9.42 -13.36 -46.39
C LEU A 227 -9.34 -14.50 -45.36
N LEU A 228 -10.35 -14.64 -44.52
CA LEU A 228 -10.45 -15.67 -43.48
C LEU A 228 -11.38 -16.82 -43.88
N GLY A 229 -11.82 -16.86 -45.14
CA GLY A 229 -12.61 -17.94 -45.72
C GLY A 229 -14.13 -17.76 -45.61
N PHE A 230 -14.63 -16.60 -45.16
CA PHE A 230 -16.07 -16.32 -45.20
C PHE A 230 -16.54 -16.04 -46.63
N SER A 231 -17.63 -16.68 -47.05
CA SER A 231 -18.21 -16.44 -48.36
C SER A 231 -18.78 -15.02 -48.47
N VAL A 232 -18.58 -14.40 -49.65
CA VAL A 232 -19.17 -13.09 -49.98
C VAL A 232 -20.16 -13.30 -51.12
N PRO A 233 -21.40 -12.77 -51.04
CA PRO A 233 -22.38 -12.85 -52.12
C PRO A 233 -21.84 -12.25 -53.43
N THR A 234 -22.12 -12.91 -54.56
CA THR A 234 -21.72 -12.37 -55.87
C THR A 234 -22.54 -11.13 -56.24
N VAL A 235 -22.07 -10.34 -57.21
CA VAL A 235 -22.77 -9.12 -57.66
C VAL A 235 -24.21 -9.43 -58.09
N GLU A 236 -24.42 -10.56 -58.78
CA GLU A 236 -25.73 -11.01 -59.25
C GLU A 236 -26.62 -11.39 -58.06
N MET A 237 -26.10 -12.13 -57.09
CA MET A 237 -26.83 -12.49 -55.87
C MET A 237 -27.22 -11.24 -55.07
N ILE A 238 -26.30 -10.27 -54.97
CA ILE A 238 -26.57 -9.01 -54.29
C ILE A 238 -27.70 -8.28 -55.00
N ARG A 239 -27.58 -7.99 -56.29
CA ARG A 239 -28.61 -7.26 -57.04
C ARG A 239 -29.98 -7.93 -56.97
N ALA A 240 -30.03 -9.25 -57.14
CA ALA A 240 -31.28 -9.99 -57.11
C ALA A 240 -31.92 -10.05 -55.71
N SER A 241 -31.15 -9.84 -54.64
CA SER A 241 -31.67 -9.71 -53.26
C SER A 241 -32.32 -8.34 -52.97
N GLY A 242 -32.25 -7.39 -53.91
CA GLY A 242 -32.90 -6.08 -53.78
C GLY A 242 -34.37 -6.08 -54.20
N ASP A 243 -34.75 -6.96 -55.12
CA ASP A 243 -36.13 -7.08 -55.62
C ASP A 243 -36.98 -7.98 -54.72
N ALA A 244 -36.43 -9.11 -54.28
CA ALA A 244 -37.08 -10.05 -53.38
C ALA A 244 -36.07 -10.96 -52.68
N ALA A 245 -36.48 -11.59 -51.58
CA ALA A 245 -35.67 -12.60 -50.91
C ALA A 245 -35.45 -13.80 -51.86
N LEU A 246 -34.18 -14.10 -52.16
CA LEU A 246 -33.85 -15.20 -53.05
C LEU A 246 -34.23 -16.55 -52.44
N ASN A 247 -35.08 -17.31 -53.13
CA ASN A 247 -35.41 -18.70 -52.76
C ASN A 247 -34.32 -19.69 -53.22
N ILE A 248 -33.05 -19.27 -53.20
CA ILE A 248 -31.88 -20.06 -53.60
C ILE A 248 -31.04 -20.32 -52.36
N GLU A 249 -30.76 -21.60 -52.08
CA GLU A 249 -30.05 -21.99 -50.86
C GLU A 249 -28.62 -21.44 -50.80
N SER A 250 -27.88 -21.47 -51.91
CA SER A 250 -26.51 -20.95 -51.98
C SER A 250 -26.44 -19.44 -51.70
N ALA A 251 -27.40 -18.65 -52.20
CA ALA A 251 -27.47 -17.22 -51.94
C ALA A 251 -27.76 -16.93 -50.45
N ARG A 252 -28.67 -17.69 -49.83
CA ARG A 252 -28.96 -17.59 -48.41
C ARG A 252 -27.75 -17.95 -47.54
N GLN A 253 -27.02 -19.01 -47.89
CA GLN A 253 -25.79 -19.41 -47.19
C GLN A 253 -24.67 -18.37 -47.36
N ALA A 254 -24.54 -17.76 -48.54
CA ALA A 254 -23.56 -16.70 -48.77
C ALA A 254 -23.86 -15.46 -47.91
N TRP A 255 -25.11 -15.02 -47.85
CA TRP A 255 -25.53 -13.90 -46.98
C TRP A 255 -25.34 -14.21 -45.49
N ALA A 256 -25.66 -15.43 -45.08
CA ALA A 256 -25.44 -15.92 -43.73
C ALA A 256 -23.97 -15.86 -43.33
N ALA A 257 -23.10 -16.48 -44.13
CA ALA A 257 -21.66 -16.51 -43.91
C ALA A 257 -21.08 -15.11 -43.89
N TRP A 258 -21.53 -14.24 -44.79
CA TRP A 258 -21.12 -12.83 -44.84
C TRP A 258 -21.49 -12.08 -43.57
N LEU A 259 -22.75 -12.16 -43.11
CA LEU A 259 -23.21 -11.47 -41.91
C LEU A 259 -22.44 -11.93 -40.66
N VAL A 260 -22.23 -13.25 -40.53
CA VAL A 260 -21.42 -13.84 -39.46
C VAL A 260 -19.97 -13.35 -39.53
N GLY A 261 -19.37 -13.36 -40.72
CA GLY A 261 -18.01 -12.90 -40.96
C GLY A 261 -17.83 -11.42 -40.58
N VAL A 262 -18.73 -10.56 -41.04
CA VAL A 262 -18.71 -9.13 -40.70
C VAL A 262 -18.89 -8.91 -39.20
N LEU A 263 -19.82 -9.62 -38.55
CA LEU A 263 -20.02 -9.53 -37.09
C LEU A 263 -18.75 -9.94 -36.32
N LEU A 264 -18.10 -11.02 -36.75
CA LEU A 264 -16.90 -11.53 -36.11
C LEU A 264 -15.72 -10.56 -36.29
N ILE A 265 -15.49 -10.06 -37.50
CA ILE A 265 -14.31 -9.24 -37.83
C ILE A 265 -14.42 -7.80 -37.37
N TYR A 266 -15.60 -7.21 -37.44
CA TYR A 266 -15.79 -5.79 -37.06
C TYR A 266 -16.42 -5.62 -35.67
N GLY A 267 -16.99 -6.68 -35.09
CA GLY A 267 -17.59 -6.66 -33.75
C GLY A 267 -16.73 -7.35 -32.71
N VAL A 268 -16.57 -8.68 -32.85
CA VAL A 268 -15.92 -9.54 -31.84
C VAL A 268 -14.41 -9.30 -31.79
N LEU A 269 -13.74 -9.39 -32.93
CA LEU A 269 -12.28 -9.36 -33.01
C LEU A 269 -11.67 -8.05 -32.47
N PRO A 270 -12.16 -6.83 -32.81
CA PRO A 270 -11.59 -5.59 -32.30
C PRO A 270 -11.73 -5.49 -30.79
N ARG A 271 -12.88 -5.92 -30.24
CA ARG A 271 -13.13 -5.95 -28.79
C ARG A 271 -12.21 -6.91 -28.07
N LEU A 272 -11.99 -8.10 -28.63
CA LEU A 272 -11.05 -9.09 -28.09
C LEU A 272 -9.63 -8.53 -28.06
N LEU A 273 -9.15 -7.98 -29.18
CA LEU A 273 -7.79 -7.43 -29.28
C LEU A 273 -7.57 -6.29 -28.27
N LEU A 274 -8.53 -5.36 -28.16
CA LEU A 274 -8.45 -4.27 -27.19
C LEU A 274 -8.53 -4.76 -25.74
N MET A 275 -9.40 -5.72 -25.44
CA MET A 275 -9.48 -6.32 -24.11
C MET A 275 -8.14 -6.95 -23.72
N LEU A 276 -7.53 -7.74 -24.62
CA LEU A 276 -6.23 -8.38 -24.40
C LEU A 276 -5.11 -7.34 -24.25
N PHE A 277 -5.09 -6.32 -25.10
CA PHE A 277 -4.13 -5.21 -25.01
C PHE A 277 -4.24 -4.47 -23.67
N CYS A 278 -5.45 -4.08 -23.26
CA CYS A 278 -5.68 -3.45 -21.96
C CYS A 278 -5.26 -4.36 -20.82
N ARG A 279 -5.57 -5.66 -20.90
CA ARG A 279 -5.20 -6.63 -19.85
C ARG A 279 -3.69 -6.82 -19.77
N TRP A 280 -2.98 -6.85 -20.90
CA TRP A 280 -1.52 -6.89 -20.94
C TRP A 280 -0.92 -5.63 -20.30
N ARG A 281 -1.38 -4.43 -20.69
CA ARG A 281 -0.93 -3.16 -20.10
C ARG A 281 -1.20 -3.09 -18.60
N TRP A 282 -2.36 -3.59 -18.16
CA TRP A 282 -2.71 -3.73 -16.76
C TRP A 282 -1.75 -4.65 -16.01
N LYS A 283 -1.54 -5.88 -16.49
CA LYS A 283 -0.66 -6.87 -15.85
C LYS A 283 0.78 -6.39 -15.75
N THR A 284 1.32 -5.82 -16.83
CA THR A 284 2.66 -5.24 -16.84
C THR A 284 2.76 -4.03 -15.92
N GLY A 285 1.69 -3.24 -15.82
CA GLY A 285 1.61 -2.08 -14.93
C GLY A 285 1.54 -2.45 -13.44
N GLN A 286 0.82 -3.51 -13.09
CA GLN A 286 0.69 -3.99 -11.72
C GLN A 286 2.06 -4.32 -11.10
N GLY A 287 2.97 -4.92 -11.86
CA GLY A 287 4.33 -5.24 -11.38
C GLY A 287 5.20 -4.01 -11.10
N LYS A 288 4.80 -2.82 -11.56
CA LYS A 288 5.51 -1.55 -11.33
C LYS A 288 4.87 -0.71 -10.23
N LEU A 289 3.79 -1.18 -9.61
CA LEU A 289 3.16 -0.47 -8.50
C LEU A 289 4.08 -0.51 -7.28
N GLN A 290 4.36 0.66 -6.75
CA GLN A 290 5.18 0.85 -5.55
C GLN A 290 4.60 2.00 -4.73
N LEU A 291 4.97 2.06 -3.45
CA LEU A 291 4.66 3.20 -2.60
C LEU A 291 5.47 4.42 -3.04
N ASP A 292 4.82 5.57 -3.18
CA ASP A 292 5.52 6.84 -3.36
C ASP A 292 5.86 7.43 -1.98
N LEU A 293 7.06 7.14 -1.50
CA LEU A 293 7.54 7.51 -0.18
C LEU A 293 7.66 9.03 0.04
N ASN A 294 7.50 9.85 -1.02
CA ASN A 294 7.57 11.31 -0.92
C ASN A 294 6.24 11.95 -0.53
N LEU A 295 5.14 11.17 -0.48
CA LEU A 295 3.84 11.68 -0.08
C LEU A 295 3.84 12.08 1.40
N PRO A 296 3.14 13.17 1.79
CA PRO A 296 3.13 13.68 3.16
C PRO A 296 2.85 12.62 4.23
N GLY A 297 1.88 11.74 4.01
CA GLY A 297 1.55 10.65 4.94
C GLY A 297 2.67 9.62 5.14
N TYR A 298 3.50 9.34 4.12
CA TYR A 298 4.62 8.40 4.26
C TYR A 298 5.93 9.08 4.69
N ALA A 299 6.15 10.33 4.26
CA ALA A 299 7.33 11.10 4.62
C ALA A 299 7.45 11.26 6.16
N GLN A 300 6.33 11.52 6.84
CA GLN A 300 6.28 11.62 8.31
C GLN A 300 6.54 10.29 9.02
N LEU A 301 6.27 9.15 8.37
CA LEU A 301 6.51 7.82 8.95
C LEU A 301 7.98 7.41 8.93
N ARG A 302 8.82 8.06 8.10
CA ARG A 302 10.25 7.74 8.00
C ARG A 302 10.95 7.83 9.35
N GLU A 303 10.76 8.93 10.09
CA GLU A 303 11.41 9.13 11.40
C GLU A 303 10.91 8.13 12.45
N ARG A 304 9.64 7.74 12.38
CA ARG A 304 9.03 6.80 13.34
C ARG A 304 9.42 5.34 13.09
N LEU A 305 9.57 4.96 11.81
CA LEU A 305 9.85 3.58 11.39
C LEU A 305 11.33 3.30 11.14
N MET A 306 12.14 4.33 10.87
CA MET A 306 13.59 4.25 10.70
C MET A 306 14.31 5.33 11.52
N PRO A 307 14.25 5.26 12.86
CA PRO A 307 14.98 6.18 13.70
C PRO A 307 16.50 5.99 13.53
N THR A 308 17.25 7.08 13.46
CA THR A 308 18.72 7.09 13.31
C THR A 308 19.43 6.41 14.50
N SER A 309 18.75 6.31 15.64
CA SER A 309 19.14 5.48 16.78
C SER A 309 17.92 4.73 17.32
N GLU A 310 17.94 3.39 17.27
CA GLU A 310 17.00 2.59 18.04
C GLU A 310 17.42 2.70 19.51
N ARG A 311 16.70 3.53 20.29
CA ARG A 311 16.59 3.24 21.73
C ARG A 311 15.90 1.89 21.82
N LEU A 312 16.67 0.84 22.07
CA LEU A 312 16.19 -0.47 22.49
C LEU A 312 15.35 -0.28 23.75
N GLY A 313 14.06 -0.02 23.54
CA GLY A 313 13.04 -0.10 24.57
C GLY A 313 12.86 -1.56 24.94
N ILE A 314 13.65 -1.99 25.92
CA ILE A 314 13.42 -3.06 26.90
C ILE A 314 12.39 -4.11 26.44
N SER A 315 12.89 -5.20 25.86
CA SER A 315 12.21 -6.50 25.86
C SER A 315 13.26 -7.61 25.96
N ASP A 316 14.10 -7.54 26.98
CA ASP A 316 14.78 -8.72 27.51
C ASP A 316 14.37 -8.84 28.98
N ALA A 317 13.97 -10.05 29.36
CA ALA A 317 13.89 -10.42 30.77
C ALA A 317 15.21 -10.03 31.44
N ALA A 318 15.13 -9.49 32.66
CA ALA A 318 16.31 -9.03 33.39
C ALA A 318 17.41 -10.10 33.31
N PRO A 319 18.57 -9.82 32.70
CA PRO A 319 19.70 -10.72 32.87
C PRO A 319 19.99 -10.77 34.38
N GLU A 320 20.13 -11.97 34.94
CA GLU A 320 20.39 -12.19 36.37
C GLU A 320 21.66 -11.48 36.87
N LYS A 321 22.49 -10.96 35.96
CA LYS A 321 23.74 -10.29 36.27
C LYS A 321 23.86 -9.00 35.46
N LEU A 322 23.97 -7.88 36.18
CA LEU A 322 24.45 -6.63 35.59
C LEU A 322 25.89 -6.85 35.09
N HIS A 323 26.18 -6.37 33.88
CA HIS A 323 27.52 -6.47 33.31
C HIS A 323 28.52 -5.67 34.16
N ARG A 324 29.64 -6.31 34.53
CA ARG A 324 30.77 -5.72 35.25
C ARG A 324 31.28 -4.48 34.52
N VAL A 325 31.60 -3.42 35.27
CA VAL A 325 32.26 -2.23 34.74
C VAL A 325 33.73 -2.56 34.48
N GLU A 326 34.07 -2.97 33.27
CA GLU A 326 35.47 -3.00 32.82
C GLU A 326 35.86 -1.57 32.42
N SER A 327 36.90 -1.02 33.06
CA SER A 327 37.44 0.30 32.73
C SER A 327 37.96 0.30 31.29
N GLY A 328 37.34 1.11 30.44
CA GLY A 328 37.68 1.18 29.01
C GLY A 328 38.85 2.11 28.70
N VAL A 329 39.66 2.47 29.69
CA VAL A 329 40.78 3.41 29.53
C VAL A 329 41.94 2.70 28.82
N THR A 330 41.89 2.68 27.49
CA THR A 330 43.01 2.30 26.63
C THR A 330 44.13 3.33 26.75
N ASP A 331 45.24 3.00 27.43
CA ASP A 331 46.60 3.58 27.41
C ASP A 331 46.79 5.12 27.31
N GLN A 332 45.71 5.89 27.44
CA GLN A 332 45.70 7.34 27.47
C GLN A 332 46.09 7.79 28.87
N GLN A 333 46.96 8.81 28.92
CA GLN A 333 47.50 9.36 30.14
C GLN A 333 46.38 10.06 30.92
N SER A 334 45.74 9.33 31.84
CA SER A 334 44.71 9.86 32.72
C SER A 334 45.36 10.74 33.79
N ASP A 335 44.98 12.01 33.85
CA ASP A 335 45.49 12.98 34.82
C ASP A 335 44.35 13.73 35.51
N GLY A 336 44.57 14.17 36.75
CA GLY A 336 43.61 14.92 37.53
C GLY A 336 42.55 14.09 38.27
N ALA A 337 41.83 14.79 39.15
CA ALA A 337 40.77 14.26 40.00
C ALA A 337 39.49 15.07 39.81
N LEU A 338 38.34 14.40 39.75
CA LEU A 338 37.06 15.04 39.45
C LEU A 338 35.95 14.60 40.40
N LEU A 339 35.19 15.57 40.93
CA LEU A 339 33.94 15.34 41.66
C LEU A 339 32.74 15.64 40.78
N VAL A 340 31.78 14.73 40.73
CA VAL A 340 30.47 14.93 40.09
C VAL A 340 29.35 14.49 41.01
N ALA A 341 28.20 15.15 40.97
CA ALA A 341 26.99 14.70 41.65
C ALA A 341 25.90 14.27 40.67
N ILE A 342 25.10 13.29 41.04
CA ILE A 342 23.93 12.85 40.28
C ILE A 342 22.67 13.28 41.00
N GLU A 343 21.87 14.12 40.34
CA GLU A 343 20.53 14.52 40.78
C GLU A 343 20.42 14.93 42.27
N LEU A 344 21.35 15.78 42.72
CA LEU A 344 21.28 16.39 44.06
C LEU A 344 20.10 17.36 44.18
N ASP A 345 19.59 17.53 45.41
CA ASP A 345 18.65 18.58 45.74
C ASP A 345 19.36 19.90 46.09
N ASP A 346 18.65 21.02 45.91
CA ASP A 346 19.19 22.37 46.17
C ASP A 346 19.30 22.69 47.67
N GLN A 347 18.92 21.76 48.56
CA GLN A 347 18.87 21.98 50.00
C GLN A 347 20.25 21.89 50.68
N ARG A 348 21.28 21.40 49.95
CA ARG A 348 22.63 21.20 50.47
C ARG A 348 23.62 22.17 49.84
N PRO A 349 24.59 22.69 50.61
CA PRO A 349 25.69 23.45 50.03
C PRO A 349 26.54 22.53 49.13
N TRP A 350 26.46 22.73 47.82
CA TRP A 350 27.22 21.99 46.82
C TRP A 350 28.01 22.93 45.89
N PRO A 351 29.26 22.62 45.53
CA PRO A 351 30.09 21.51 46.02
C PRO A 351 30.58 21.72 47.47
N PRO A 352 31.06 20.67 48.16
CA PRO A 352 31.85 20.84 49.38
C PRO A 352 33.14 21.62 49.12
N GLN A 353 33.86 22.03 50.17
CA GLN A 353 35.19 22.62 50.00
C GLN A 353 36.13 21.59 49.37
N LEU A 354 36.55 21.86 48.14
CA LEU A 354 37.42 20.99 47.36
C LEU A 354 38.89 21.45 47.42
N PRO A 355 39.85 20.52 47.47
CA PRO A 355 41.26 20.84 47.26
C PRO A 355 41.48 21.49 45.89
N LYS A 356 42.51 22.34 45.77
CA LYS A 356 42.80 23.07 44.51
C LYS A 356 43.13 22.16 43.33
N THR A 357 43.47 20.91 43.59
CA THR A 357 43.86 19.86 42.62
C THR A 357 42.66 19.05 42.12
N VAL A 358 41.46 19.24 42.69
CA VAL A 358 40.25 18.49 42.34
C VAL A 358 39.29 19.39 41.55
N GLY A 359 38.91 18.96 40.35
CA GLY A 359 37.90 19.62 39.53
C GLY A 359 36.48 19.35 40.05
N ASN A 360 35.58 20.30 39.82
CA ASN A 360 34.14 20.14 40.06
C ASN A 360 33.38 20.07 38.73
N ALA A 361 32.73 18.95 38.45
CA ALA A 361 31.89 18.74 37.28
C ALA A 361 30.43 19.19 37.48
N GLY A 362 30.06 19.64 38.67
CA GLY A 362 28.71 20.10 39.00
C GLY A 362 27.72 18.96 39.27
N VAL A 363 26.44 19.26 39.11
CA VAL A 363 25.31 18.34 39.32
C VAL A 363 24.72 17.91 37.99
N LEU A 364 24.58 16.60 37.77
CA LEU A 364 23.99 15.99 36.58
C LEU A 364 22.46 15.87 36.70
N ASP A 365 21.77 16.98 36.51
CA ASP A 365 20.32 17.14 36.60
C ASP A 365 19.57 16.97 35.25
N SER A 366 20.25 17.14 34.12
CA SER A 366 19.65 17.21 32.79
C SER A 366 20.39 16.30 31.80
N ARG A 367 19.72 15.98 30.68
CA ARG A 367 20.34 15.18 29.61
C ARG A 367 21.52 15.91 28.97
N GLU A 368 21.45 17.23 28.89
CA GLU A 368 22.52 18.06 28.30
C GLU A 368 23.76 18.09 29.19
N SER A 369 23.62 18.25 30.51
CA SER A 369 24.75 18.22 31.44
C SER A 369 25.44 16.86 31.47
N ARG A 370 24.66 15.76 31.43
CA ARG A 370 25.18 14.39 31.31
C ARG A 370 26.00 14.19 30.04
N HIS A 371 25.44 14.54 28.88
CA HIS A 371 26.12 14.33 27.60
C HIS A 371 27.39 15.18 27.49
N ARG A 372 27.34 16.44 27.93
CA ARG A 372 28.50 17.33 27.96
C ARG A 372 29.64 16.76 28.80
N LEU A 373 29.34 16.24 29.99
CA LEU A 373 30.37 15.64 30.84
C LEU A 373 30.94 14.36 30.22
N LEU A 374 30.11 13.46 29.68
CA LEU A 374 30.59 12.23 29.04
C LEU A 374 31.47 12.50 27.81
N GLU A 375 31.13 13.51 27.00
CA GLU A 375 32.00 13.96 25.91
C GLU A 375 33.34 14.51 26.43
N GLN A 376 33.35 15.19 27.58
CA GLN A 376 34.59 15.68 28.20
C GLN A 376 35.45 14.51 28.73
N LEU A 377 34.86 13.57 29.46
CA LEU A 377 35.58 12.43 30.06
C LEU A 377 36.12 11.46 29.00
N SER A 378 35.41 11.28 27.88
CA SER A 378 35.90 10.46 26.77
C SER A 378 37.11 11.08 26.05
N ARG A 379 37.31 12.40 26.14
CA ARG A 379 38.47 13.10 25.56
C ARG A 379 39.61 13.27 26.56
N PHE A 380 39.29 13.47 27.84
CA PHE A 380 40.23 13.72 28.92
C PHE A 380 39.81 12.91 30.16
N PRO A 381 40.12 11.59 30.20
CA PRO A 381 39.71 10.73 31.30
C PRO A 381 40.47 11.10 32.58
N PRO A 382 39.78 11.36 33.72
CA PRO A 382 40.46 11.65 34.98
C PRO A 382 41.12 10.39 35.54
N ALA A 383 42.22 10.59 36.26
CA ALA A 383 42.85 9.50 37.01
C ALA A 383 41.93 9.01 38.14
N ARG A 384 41.18 9.92 38.77
CA ARG A 384 40.26 9.62 39.87
C ARG A 384 38.93 10.34 39.71
N LEU A 385 37.84 9.59 39.76
CA LEU A 385 36.48 10.10 39.69
C LEU A 385 35.72 9.77 40.98
N LEU A 386 35.16 10.79 41.63
CA LEU A 386 34.23 10.62 42.73
C LEU A 386 32.82 11.00 42.28
N ILE A 387 31.87 10.07 42.41
CA ILE A 387 30.47 10.27 42.05
C ILE A 387 29.65 10.35 43.34
N ALA A 388 29.07 11.51 43.64
CA ALA A 388 28.20 11.70 44.79
C ALA A 388 26.74 11.38 44.44
N CYS A 389 26.10 10.54 45.24
CA CYS A 389 24.72 10.13 45.09
C CYS A 389 23.95 10.36 46.40
N ASP A 390 22.70 10.82 46.31
CA ASP A 390 21.82 10.98 47.48
C ASP A 390 21.03 9.67 47.72
N PRO A 391 21.30 8.93 48.81
CA PRO A 391 20.59 7.68 49.10
C PRO A 391 19.11 7.87 49.45
N ARG A 392 18.62 9.11 49.62
CA ARG A 392 17.18 9.39 49.73
C ARG A 392 16.44 9.07 48.42
N ARG A 393 17.12 9.05 47.27
CA ARG A 393 16.57 8.57 46.00
C ARG A 393 16.87 7.07 45.84
N SER A 394 15.96 6.32 45.24
CA SER A 394 16.19 4.90 44.97
C SER A 394 17.25 4.72 43.87
N PRO A 395 18.09 3.67 43.94
CA PRO A 395 19.04 3.35 42.88
C PRO A 395 18.30 2.82 41.65
N ASP A 396 17.79 3.73 40.82
CA ASP A 396 17.08 3.37 39.61
C ASP A 396 18.03 2.95 38.47
N ARG A 397 17.47 2.30 37.44
CA ARG A 397 18.26 1.82 36.30
C ARG A 397 18.98 2.96 35.57
N GLY A 398 18.41 4.16 35.56
CA GLY A 398 18.99 5.33 34.89
C GLY A 398 20.23 5.84 35.60
N SER A 399 20.18 5.93 36.93
CA SER A 399 21.28 6.38 37.79
C SER A 399 22.40 5.37 37.79
N LEU A 400 22.10 4.07 37.94
CA LEU A 400 23.11 3.01 37.91
C LEU A 400 23.80 2.89 36.53
N ALA A 401 23.05 3.05 35.43
CA ALA A 401 23.63 3.08 34.09
C ALA A 401 24.56 4.29 33.89
N LEU A 402 24.16 5.46 34.38
CA LEU A 402 24.98 6.67 34.34
C LEU A 402 26.26 6.51 35.18
N ILE A 403 26.16 5.96 36.39
CA ILE A 403 27.31 5.67 37.26
C ILE A 403 28.29 4.72 36.54
N ALA A 404 27.78 3.63 35.96
CA ALA A 404 28.60 2.68 35.22
C ALA A 404 29.25 3.32 33.97
N GLU A 405 28.54 4.20 33.27
CA GLU A 405 29.06 4.91 32.09
C GLU A 405 30.15 5.93 32.46
N LEU A 406 29.95 6.69 33.53
CA LEU A 406 30.96 7.60 34.06
C LEU A 406 32.20 6.82 34.53
N ALA A 407 32.00 5.70 35.22
CA ALA A 407 33.09 4.87 35.75
C ALA A 407 33.97 4.25 34.65
N ARG A 408 33.40 3.93 33.47
CA ARG A 408 34.18 3.43 32.32
C ARG A 408 35.14 4.47 31.74
N ASN A 409 34.89 5.76 31.97
CA ASN A 409 35.67 6.88 31.43
C ASN A 409 36.68 7.46 32.45
N ALA A 410 37.00 6.72 33.52
CA ALA A 410 37.99 7.12 34.52
C ALA A 410 38.90 5.94 34.90
N ALA A 411 40.14 6.21 35.30
CA ALA A 411 41.08 5.15 35.66
C ALA A 411 40.72 4.49 37.00
N ALA A 412 40.26 5.28 37.98
CA ALA A 412 39.72 4.79 39.24
C ALA A 412 38.45 5.57 39.61
N THR A 413 37.39 4.86 39.99
CA THR A 413 36.10 5.46 40.36
C THR A 413 35.69 5.01 41.75
N ARG A 414 35.18 5.94 42.56
CA ARG A 414 34.46 5.65 43.82
C ARG A 414 33.11 6.34 43.84
N VAL A 415 32.14 5.72 44.50
CA VAL A 415 30.82 6.31 44.74
C VAL A 415 30.74 6.81 46.18
N TRP A 416 30.35 8.05 46.38
CA TRP A 416 30.08 8.63 47.68
C TRP A 416 28.58 8.66 47.92
N LEU A 417 28.11 7.83 48.86
CA LEU A 417 26.74 7.86 49.35
C LEU A 417 26.62 8.98 50.40
N LEU A 418 25.85 10.01 50.09
CA LEU A 418 25.72 11.19 50.94
C LEU A 418 24.99 10.86 52.26
N GLN A 419 25.48 11.40 53.37
CA GLN A 419 24.80 11.31 54.65
C GLN A 419 23.47 12.08 54.65
N ALA A 420 22.53 11.72 55.52
CA ALA A 420 21.30 12.49 55.68
C ALA A 420 21.61 13.93 56.15
N PRO A 421 20.82 14.94 55.72
CA PRO A 421 20.92 16.28 56.28
C PRO A 421 20.63 16.29 57.79
N PRO A 422 21.10 17.32 58.53
CA PRO A 422 20.80 17.44 59.97
C PRO A 422 19.29 17.42 60.23
N GLY A 423 18.83 16.46 61.05
CA GLY A 423 17.42 16.30 61.40
C GLY A 423 16.64 15.29 60.54
N GLU A 424 17.27 14.71 59.51
CA GLU A 424 16.72 13.62 58.70
C GLU A 424 17.49 12.31 58.95
N ALA A 425 16.87 11.17 58.61
CA ALA A 425 17.52 9.86 58.64
C ALA A 425 17.41 9.21 57.26
N LEU A 426 18.45 8.47 56.86
CA LEU A 426 18.39 7.64 55.66
C LEU A 426 17.53 6.40 55.95
N ASP A 427 16.77 5.99 54.93
CA ASP A 427 16.04 4.73 54.95
C ASP A 427 17.03 3.57 54.84
N ALA A 428 17.07 2.69 55.85
CA ALA A 428 18.03 1.59 55.94
C ALA A 428 17.85 0.55 54.82
N GLU A 429 16.61 0.33 54.36
CA GLU A 429 16.32 -0.61 53.27
C GLU A 429 16.87 -0.04 51.95
N ARG A 430 16.60 1.24 51.69
CA ARG A 430 17.09 1.93 50.50
C ARG A 430 18.61 2.08 50.46
N LEU A 431 19.23 2.33 51.61
CA LEU A 431 20.68 2.32 51.73
C LEU A 431 21.22 0.92 51.41
N GLY A 432 20.57 -0.14 51.91
CA GLY A 432 20.86 -1.53 51.55
C GLY A 432 20.78 -1.80 50.04
N ASP A 433 19.74 -1.31 49.37
CA ASP A 433 19.59 -1.43 47.91
C ASP A 433 20.76 -0.76 47.16
N TRP A 434 21.21 0.41 47.62
CA TRP A 434 22.39 1.08 47.05
C TRP A 434 23.66 0.26 47.23
N HIS A 435 23.87 -0.34 48.41
CA HIS A 435 25.02 -1.21 48.67
C HIS A 435 25.01 -2.41 47.72
N ILE A 436 23.87 -3.09 47.59
CA ILE A 436 23.72 -4.26 46.71
C ILE A 436 23.98 -3.86 45.25
N ALA A 437 23.39 -2.75 44.78
CA ALA A 437 23.54 -2.30 43.40
C ALA A 437 24.99 -1.92 43.06
N LEU A 438 25.69 -1.22 43.96
CA LEU A 438 27.09 -0.82 43.76
C LEU A 438 28.05 -2.02 43.86
N GLN A 439 27.76 -2.99 44.74
CA GLN A 439 28.48 -4.26 44.79
C GLN A 439 28.32 -5.06 43.49
N GLN A 440 27.12 -5.09 42.90
CA GLN A 440 26.89 -5.74 41.60
C GLN A 440 27.64 -5.06 40.45
N LEU A 441 27.88 -3.74 40.54
CA LEU A 441 28.72 -3.00 39.59
C LEU A 441 30.22 -3.12 39.89
N GLU A 442 30.60 -3.76 41.01
CA GLU A 442 31.97 -3.85 41.53
C GLU A 442 32.64 -2.48 41.73
N LEU A 443 31.85 -1.46 42.08
CA LEU A 443 32.35 -0.12 42.35
C LEU A 443 32.58 0.07 43.86
N PRO A 444 33.77 0.51 44.30
CA PRO A 444 33.98 0.86 45.68
C PRO A 444 33.12 2.07 46.06
N PHE A 445 32.50 2.02 47.23
CA PHE A 445 31.68 3.10 47.74
C PHE A 445 32.03 3.44 49.18
N ALA A 446 31.70 4.66 49.59
CA ALA A 446 31.92 5.14 50.96
C ALA A 446 30.72 5.98 51.41
N ASP A 447 30.35 5.83 52.68
CA ASP A 447 29.28 6.62 53.34
C ASP A 447 29.81 7.96 53.89
N CYS A 448 31.11 8.20 53.77
CA CYS A 448 31.78 9.46 54.08
C CYS A 448 32.54 9.95 52.85
N ALA A 449 32.78 11.26 52.77
CA ALA A 449 33.45 11.88 51.63
C ALA A 449 34.91 11.40 51.53
N PRO A 450 35.31 10.59 50.53
CA PRO A 450 36.67 10.06 50.42
C PRO A 450 37.60 11.10 49.76
N MET A 451 37.69 12.30 50.34
CA MET A 451 38.41 13.44 49.76
C MET A 451 39.92 13.20 49.70
N ASN A 452 40.51 12.53 50.70
CA ASN A 452 41.93 12.15 50.71
C ASN A 452 42.27 11.24 49.52
N TRP A 453 41.42 10.25 49.27
CA TRP A 453 41.55 9.37 48.11
C TRP A 453 41.39 10.15 46.80
N LEU A 454 40.39 11.03 46.71
CA LEU A 454 40.19 11.81 45.50
C LEU A 454 41.40 12.70 45.20
N GLU A 455 42.00 13.31 46.22
CA GLU A 455 43.17 14.19 46.06
C GLU A 455 44.45 13.42 45.76
N THR A 456 44.77 12.39 46.54
CA THR A 456 46.11 11.75 46.55
C THR A 456 46.14 10.33 45.98
N GLY A 457 44.98 9.68 45.83
CA GLY A 457 44.87 8.26 45.49
C GLY A 457 45.09 7.29 46.65
N HIS A 458 45.40 7.79 47.84
CA HIS A 458 45.57 7.01 49.07
C HIS A 458 44.36 7.16 50.00
N GLU A 459 44.12 6.18 50.87
CA GLU A 459 42.96 6.18 51.78
C GLU A 459 42.97 7.32 52.81
#